data_AF-A0A2I1IHT8-F1
#
_entry.id   AF-A0A2I1IHT8-F1
#
_cell.length_a   1.000
_cell.length_b   1.000
_cell.length_c   1.000
_cell.angle_alpha   90.00
_cell.angle_beta   90.00
_cell.angle_gamma   90.00
#
_symmetry.space_group_name_H-M   'P 1'
#
loop_
_entity.id
_entity.type
_entity.pdbx_description
1 polymer ?
#
loop_
_entity_poly.entity_id
_entity_poly.type
_entity_poly.pdbx_seq_one_letter_code
_entity_poly.pdbx_strand_id
1 'polypeptide(L)'
;MDPRIHFSAESLAKIKERMSGVEPDTPRPSATVILLRDGERGPEAYLQKRQSSMVFGGRPVFPGGKVDAADSAEIDAWHGPSPEEWAQRLGVSADEARGLLVAAARETFEESGYLLATAADGGELTALNTDEWRADREAVDAREMSFADLLRKHGLVLRTDWLTPWSVWVTPEVEPRRFHTWFFLAACPVGQEVLGVSAESTVDGWITPEDAVRKSAAGELQLMPPQLCTFVELYGHAGVREVLAGNRDVLEVRPFVVENSDGSGHLELPEKLIRLADEVGRAVL
;
A
#
# COMPACT_ATOMS: atom_id res chain seq x y z
N MET A 1 6.19 21.59 2.69
CA MET A 1 5.75 20.73 3.81
C MET A 1 6.81 19.68 4.09
N ASP A 2 6.87 19.11 5.29
CA ASP A 2 7.91 18.14 5.66
C ASP A 2 7.31 16.72 5.81
N PRO A 3 7.73 15.72 5.01
CA PRO A 3 7.21 14.36 5.10
C PRO A 3 7.87 13.51 6.21
N ARG A 4 8.87 14.06 6.92
CA ARG A 4 9.60 13.34 7.97
C ARG A 4 8.80 13.27 9.26
N ILE A 5 9.01 12.18 10.01
CA ILE A 5 8.50 12.07 11.38
C ILE A 5 9.52 12.72 12.31
N HIS A 6 9.06 13.67 13.12
CA HIS A 6 9.87 14.36 14.12
C HIS A 6 9.58 13.83 15.52
N PHE A 7 10.63 13.77 16.33
CA PHE A 7 10.61 13.32 17.72
C PHE A 7 11.08 14.46 18.62
N SER A 8 10.36 14.69 19.72
CA SER A 8 10.90 15.52 20.80
C SER A 8 12.11 14.84 21.45
N ALA A 9 12.94 15.62 22.16
CA ALA A 9 14.08 15.05 22.88
C ALA A 9 13.66 13.97 23.89
N GLU A 10 12.53 14.17 24.56
CA GLU A 10 11.97 13.17 25.49
C GLU A 10 11.53 11.90 24.76
N SER A 11 10.83 12.02 23.64
CA SER A 11 10.39 10.87 22.84
C SER A 11 11.57 10.09 22.27
N LEU A 12 12.59 10.78 21.76
CA LEU A 12 13.78 10.15 21.22
C LEU A 12 14.59 9.43 22.30
N ALA A 13 14.75 10.03 23.49
CA ALA A 13 15.41 9.39 24.61
C ALA A 13 14.72 8.08 25.03
N LYS A 14 13.37 8.07 25.09
CA LYS A 14 12.59 6.86 25.38
C LYS A 14 12.74 5.78 24.31
N ILE A 15 12.79 6.17 23.02
CA ILE A 15 13.04 5.24 21.91
C ILE A 15 14.42 4.60 22.08
N LYS A 16 15.46 5.40 22.33
CA LYS A 16 16.82 4.92 22.54
C LYS A 16 16.95 3.98 23.73
N GLU A 17 16.33 4.33 24.86
CA GLU A 17 16.29 3.47 26.04
C GLU A 17 15.64 2.12 25.72
N ARG A 18 14.49 2.13 25.04
CA ARG A 18 13.76 0.91 24.64
C ARG A 18 14.57 0.03 23.68
N MET A 19 15.36 0.63 22.80
CA MET A 19 16.18 -0.08 21.80
C MET A 19 17.59 -0.42 22.29
N SER A 20 17.99 0.07 23.46
CA SER A 20 19.31 -0.19 24.02
C SER A 20 19.49 -1.68 24.31
N GLY A 21 20.42 -2.32 23.60
CA GLY A 21 20.72 -3.76 23.75
C GLY A 21 19.68 -4.69 23.12
N VAL A 22 18.76 -4.16 22.32
CA VAL A 22 17.80 -4.95 21.53
C VAL A 22 18.28 -4.96 20.07
N GLU A 23 18.52 -6.14 19.51
CA GLU A 23 18.75 -6.24 18.06
C GLU A 23 17.43 -5.98 17.31
N PRO A 24 17.43 -5.15 16.25
CA PRO A 24 16.23 -4.88 15.48
C PRO A 24 15.69 -6.15 14.81
N ASP A 25 14.37 -6.35 14.87
CA ASP A 25 13.70 -7.47 14.17
C ASP A 25 14.00 -7.45 12.67
N THR A 26 14.16 -8.62 12.07
CA THR A 26 14.23 -8.75 10.61
C THR A 26 12.90 -8.27 9.99
N PRO A 27 12.94 -7.32 9.03
CA PRO A 27 11.74 -6.85 8.37
C PRO A 27 11.00 -7.99 7.66
N ARG A 28 9.69 -8.09 7.86
CA ARG A 28 8.85 -9.09 7.18
C ARG A 28 8.40 -8.57 5.81
N PRO A 29 8.38 -9.41 4.76
CA PRO A 29 7.89 -9.01 3.45
C PRO A 29 6.39 -8.68 3.52
N SER A 30 6.00 -7.67 2.76
CA SER A 30 4.63 -7.17 2.68
C SER A 30 4.40 -6.47 1.34
N ALA A 31 3.14 -6.42 0.93
CA ALA A 31 2.73 -5.75 -0.30
C ALA A 31 1.60 -4.76 0.00
N THR A 32 1.56 -3.66 -0.75
CA THR A 32 0.52 -2.63 -0.64
C THR A 32 0.13 -2.18 -2.03
N VAL A 33 -1.18 -2.04 -2.28
CA VAL A 33 -1.72 -1.59 -3.56
C VAL A 33 -2.38 -0.25 -3.38
N ILE A 34 -1.93 0.74 -4.15
CA ILE A 34 -2.61 2.02 -4.30
C ILE A 34 -3.54 1.90 -5.51
N LEU A 35 -4.81 1.65 -5.24
CA LEU A 35 -5.85 1.68 -6.26
C LEU A 35 -6.07 3.12 -6.70
N LEU A 36 -6.06 3.34 -8.01
CA LEU A 36 -6.23 4.65 -8.64
C LEU A 36 -7.46 4.65 -9.55
N ARG A 37 -8.21 5.75 -9.55
CA ARG A 37 -9.23 6.02 -10.57
C ARG A 37 -9.09 7.43 -11.10
N ASP A 38 -9.59 7.69 -12.31
CA ASP A 38 -9.69 9.04 -12.82
C ASP A 38 -10.82 9.79 -12.10
N GLY A 39 -10.51 10.99 -11.60
CA GLY A 39 -11.46 11.97 -11.08
C GLY A 39 -11.45 13.26 -11.88
N GLU A 40 -12.27 14.23 -11.50
CA GLU A 40 -12.41 15.51 -12.23
C GLU A 40 -11.12 16.35 -12.24
N ARG A 41 -10.28 16.20 -11.21
CA ARG A 41 -9.03 16.96 -11.00
C ARG A 41 -7.76 16.15 -11.21
N GLY A 42 -7.86 15.00 -11.88
CA GLY A 42 -6.77 14.04 -12.05
C GLY A 42 -7.00 12.75 -11.26
N PRO A 43 -5.96 11.93 -11.01
CA PRO A 43 -6.13 10.65 -10.36
C PRO A 43 -6.54 10.82 -8.88
N GLU A 44 -7.41 9.94 -8.41
CA GLU A 44 -7.75 9.77 -7.00
C GLU A 44 -7.23 8.43 -6.51
N ALA A 45 -6.72 8.38 -5.28
CA ALA A 45 -6.30 7.14 -4.64
C ALA A 45 -7.32 6.68 -3.59
N TYR A 46 -7.54 5.37 -3.52
CA TYR A 46 -8.41 4.78 -2.51
C TYR A 46 -7.69 4.69 -1.15
N LEU A 47 -8.28 5.30 -0.11
CA LEU A 47 -7.87 5.12 1.28
C LEU A 47 -9.00 4.50 2.08
N GLN A 48 -8.63 3.77 3.11
CA GLN A 48 -9.54 3.19 4.09
C GLN A 48 -9.01 3.39 5.51
N LYS A 49 -9.91 3.44 6.49
CA LYS A 49 -9.52 3.42 7.90
C LYS A 49 -9.59 2.00 8.44
N ARG A 50 -8.47 1.48 8.96
CA ARG A 50 -8.51 0.21 9.70
C ARG A 50 -9.42 0.32 10.92
N GLN A 51 -10.37 -0.60 11.03
CA GLN A 51 -11.06 -0.88 12.29
C GLN A 51 -10.07 -1.57 13.23
N SER A 52 -9.23 -0.80 13.94
CA SER A 52 -8.41 -1.36 15.02
C SER A 52 -9.08 -1.06 16.35
N SER A 53 -9.20 -2.08 17.20
CA SER A 53 -9.56 -1.99 18.62
C SER A 53 -8.54 -1.25 19.50
N MET A 54 -7.56 -0.55 18.90
CA MET A 54 -6.59 0.27 19.62
C MET A 54 -7.11 1.71 19.79
N VAL A 55 -6.79 2.28 20.96
CA VAL A 55 -7.28 3.55 21.55
C VAL A 55 -6.97 4.83 20.72
N PHE A 56 -6.37 4.69 19.54
CA PHE A 56 -6.11 5.80 18.61
C PHE A 56 -6.71 5.43 17.24
N GLY A 57 -7.90 5.99 16.94
CA GLY A 57 -8.67 5.69 15.73
C GLY A 57 -7.79 5.56 14.47
N GLY A 58 -7.99 4.46 13.74
CA GLY A 58 -7.08 3.97 12.70
C GLY A 58 -6.64 5.05 11.72
N ARG A 59 -5.32 5.17 11.55
CA ARG A 59 -4.73 6.01 10.48
C ARG A 59 -5.24 5.50 9.13
N PRO A 60 -5.53 6.39 8.16
CA PRO A 60 -5.85 5.98 6.80
C PRO A 60 -4.73 5.12 6.24
N VAL A 61 -5.06 4.07 5.50
CA VAL A 61 -4.11 3.18 4.82
C VAL A 61 -4.58 2.85 3.42
N PHE A 62 -3.62 2.46 2.58
CA PHE A 62 -3.89 1.74 1.33
C PHE A 62 -4.10 0.26 1.66
N PRO A 63 -4.85 -0.50 0.83
CA PRO A 63 -4.94 -1.94 0.95
C PRO A 63 -3.56 -2.62 0.97
N GLY A 64 -3.30 -3.44 1.98
CA GLY A 64 -2.02 -4.13 2.06
C GLY A 64 -1.71 -4.80 3.39
N GLY A 65 -0.79 -5.76 3.32
CA GLY A 65 -0.42 -6.56 4.47
C GLY A 65 0.77 -7.45 4.21
N LYS A 66 1.00 -8.37 5.15
CA LYS A 66 2.15 -9.28 5.12
C LYS A 66 1.96 -10.32 4.03
N VAL A 67 3.08 -10.76 3.47
CA VAL A 67 3.07 -12.00 2.68
C VAL A 67 2.86 -13.17 3.65
N ASP A 68 1.81 -13.93 3.42
CA ASP A 68 1.49 -15.15 4.17
C ASP A 68 2.11 -16.37 3.47
N ALA A 69 2.36 -17.44 4.22
CA ALA A 69 2.98 -18.65 3.67
C ALA A 69 2.16 -19.28 2.52
N ALA A 70 0.83 -19.07 2.54
CA ALA A 70 -0.07 -19.54 1.49
C ALA A 70 0.09 -18.74 0.17
N ASP A 71 0.65 -17.53 0.21
CA ASP A 71 0.83 -16.69 -0.98
C ASP A 71 1.92 -17.23 -1.92
N SER A 72 2.80 -18.09 -1.40
CA SER A 72 3.81 -18.80 -2.20
C SER A 72 3.24 -20.00 -2.98
N ALA A 73 1.96 -20.34 -2.81
CA ALA A 73 1.32 -21.44 -3.52
C ALA A 73 1.30 -21.18 -5.05
N GLU A 74 1.25 -22.27 -5.82
CA GLU A 74 1.09 -22.15 -7.27
C GLU A 74 -0.29 -21.59 -7.62
N ILE A 75 -0.32 -20.68 -8.60
CA ILE A 75 -1.52 -20.07 -9.14
C ILE A 75 -1.77 -20.69 -10.52
N ASP A 76 -2.88 -21.40 -10.65
CA ASP A 76 -3.19 -22.20 -11.85
C ASP A 76 -3.38 -21.35 -13.11
N ALA A 77 -3.94 -20.14 -12.95
CA ALA A 77 -4.22 -19.21 -14.03
C ALA A 77 -3.62 -17.83 -13.72
N TRP A 78 -2.57 -17.50 -14.46
CA TRP A 78 -1.77 -16.28 -14.29
C TRP A 78 -1.67 -15.54 -15.61
N HIS A 79 -1.88 -14.23 -15.57
CA HIS A 79 -1.66 -13.35 -16.71
C HIS A 79 -0.76 -12.18 -16.34
N GLY A 80 0.15 -11.86 -17.24
CA GLY A 80 1.21 -10.88 -17.06
C GLY A 80 2.60 -11.50 -17.08
N PRO A 81 3.62 -10.75 -16.67
CA PRO A 81 5.00 -11.23 -16.65
C PRO A 81 5.15 -12.51 -15.83
N SER A 82 6.11 -13.37 -16.19
CA SER A 82 6.38 -14.57 -15.41
C SER A 82 6.91 -14.23 -14.02
N PRO A 83 6.84 -15.17 -13.04
CA PRO A 83 7.48 -14.97 -11.74
C PRO A 83 8.96 -14.58 -11.82
N GLU A 84 9.71 -15.09 -12.79
CA GLU A 84 11.12 -14.76 -13.04
C GLU A 84 11.30 -13.34 -13.58
N GLU A 85 10.42 -12.90 -14.49
CA GLU A 85 10.44 -11.52 -14.99
C GLU A 85 10.09 -10.54 -13.87
N TRP A 86 9.13 -10.90 -13.01
CA TRP A 86 8.79 -10.12 -11.83
C TRP A 86 9.92 -10.08 -10.80
N ALA A 87 10.58 -11.21 -10.55
CA ALA A 87 11.76 -11.27 -9.69
C ALA A 87 12.84 -10.27 -10.12
N GLN A 88 13.12 -10.19 -11.42
CA GLN A 88 14.05 -9.21 -11.97
C GLN A 88 13.59 -7.75 -11.73
N ARG A 89 12.30 -7.47 -11.94
CA ARG A 89 11.73 -6.12 -11.73
C ARG A 89 11.73 -5.69 -10.27
N LEU A 90 11.51 -6.62 -9.36
CA LEU A 90 11.37 -6.37 -7.93
C LEU A 90 12.68 -6.54 -7.15
N GLY A 91 13.72 -7.12 -7.77
CA GLY A 91 15.02 -7.37 -7.15
C GLY A 91 15.00 -8.49 -6.10
N VAL A 92 14.14 -9.50 -6.27
CA VAL A 92 13.92 -10.60 -5.32
C VAL A 92 13.97 -11.97 -6.00
N SER A 93 13.77 -13.06 -5.27
CA SER A 93 13.63 -14.41 -5.86
C SER A 93 12.27 -14.59 -6.57
N ALA A 94 12.15 -15.58 -7.46
CA ALA A 94 10.88 -15.88 -8.15
C ALA A 94 9.75 -16.27 -7.17
N ASP A 95 10.08 -17.00 -6.11
CA ASP A 95 9.11 -17.39 -5.07
C ASP A 95 8.65 -16.18 -4.26
N GLU A 96 9.56 -15.27 -3.93
CA GLU A 96 9.25 -14.04 -3.21
C GLU A 96 8.43 -13.07 -4.09
N ALA A 97 8.77 -12.94 -5.37
CA ALA A 97 8.00 -12.16 -6.32
C ALA A 97 6.56 -12.68 -6.44
N ARG A 98 6.38 -14.00 -6.55
CA ARG A 98 5.05 -14.63 -6.54
C ARG A 98 4.30 -14.29 -5.26
N GLY A 99 4.91 -14.52 -4.09
CA GLY A 99 4.31 -14.23 -2.79
C GLY A 99 3.89 -12.76 -2.65
N LEU A 100 4.72 -11.81 -3.10
CA LEU A 100 4.40 -10.39 -3.09
C LEU A 100 3.21 -10.03 -3.97
N LEU A 101 3.13 -10.59 -5.18
CA LEU A 101 2.05 -10.30 -6.13
C LEU A 101 0.73 -10.94 -5.70
N VAL A 102 0.77 -12.16 -5.16
CA VAL A 102 -0.39 -12.84 -4.60
C VAL A 102 -0.87 -12.11 -3.34
N ALA A 103 0.03 -11.73 -2.44
CA ALA A 103 -0.31 -10.93 -1.25
C ALA A 103 -0.93 -9.57 -1.65
N ALA A 104 -0.39 -8.90 -2.66
CA ALA A 104 -0.93 -7.63 -3.16
C ALA A 104 -2.40 -7.77 -3.61
N ALA A 105 -2.69 -8.81 -4.41
CA ALA A 105 -4.05 -9.06 -4.88
C ALA A 105 -5.00 -9.55 -3.76
N ARG A 106 -4.50 -10.43 -2.88
CA ARG A 106 -5.25 -10.97 -1.75
C ARG A 106 -5.65 -9.87 -0.76
N GLU A 107 -4.70 -9.06 -0.31
CA GLU A 107 -4.95 -7.96 0.65
C GLU A 107 -5.87 -6.90 0.03
N THR A 108 -5.74 -6.64 -1.29
CA THR A 108 -6.68 -5.78 -2.01
C THR A 108 -8.10 -6.33 -1.92
N PHE A 109 -8.28 -7.63 -2.14
CA PHE A 109 -9.59 -8.26 -2.03
C PHE A 109 -10.14 -8.25 -0.60
N GLU A 110 -9.33 -8.66 0.38
CA GLU A 110 -9.71 -8.69 1.81
C GLU A 110 -10.18 -7.32 2.30
N GLU A 111 -9.37 -6.29 2.06
CA GLU A 111 -9.61 -4.98 2.68
C GLU A 111 -10.52 -4.07 1.83
N SER A 112 -10.60 -4.24 0.50
CA SER A 112 -11.41 -3.35 -0.37
C SER A 112 -12.55 -4.05 -1.13
N GLY A 113 -12.49 -5.38 -1.26
CA GLY A 113 -13.40 -6.16 -2.12
C GLY A 113 -13.04 -6.14 -3.61
N TYR A 114 -12.13 -5.29 -4.06
CA TYR A 114 -11.69 -5.30 -5.45
C TYR A 114 -10.82 -6.53 -5.73
N LEU A 115 -11.05 -7.18 -6.87
CA LEU A 115 -10.27 -8.32 -7.35
C LEU A 115 -9.39 -7.90 -8.52
N LEU A 116 -8.09 -8.11 -8.38
CA LEU A 116 -7.12 -7.96 -9.48
C LEU A 116 -7.08 -9.22 -10.35
N ALA A 117 -8.24 -9.60 -10.89
CA ALA A 117 -8.44 -10.82 -11.65
C ALA A 117 -9.53 -10.64 -12.71
N THR A 118 -9.56 -11.55 -13.69
CA THR A 118 -10.63 -11.67 -14.69
C THR A 118 -11.21 -13.08 -14.70
N ALA A 119 -12.39 -13.26 -15.30
CA ALA A 119 -12.86 -14.60 -15.64
C ALA A 119 -11.90 -15.30 -16.63
N ALA A 120 -11.95 -16.64 -16.69
CA ALA A 120 -11.11 -17.44 -17.60
C ALA A 120 -11.25 -17.07 -19.08
N ASP A 121 -12.43 -16.59 -19.50
CA ASP A 121 -12.68 -16.12 -20.87
C ASP A 121 -12.27 -14.65 -21.10
N GLY A 122 -11.67 -14.01 -20.09
CA GLY A 122 -11.28 -12.59 -20.11
C GLY A 122 -12.42 -11.64 -19.75
N GLY A 123 -13.60 -12.15 -19.38
CA GLY A 123 -14.74 -11.35 -18.94
C GLY A 123 -14.44 -10.50 -17.70
N GLU A 124 -15.02 -9.31 -17.67
CA GLU A 124 -14.98 -8.42 -16.51
C GLU A 124 -15.81 -9.00 -15.35
N LEU A 125 -15.32 -8.84 -14.13
CA LEU A 125 -16.07 -9.14 -12.92
C LEU A 125 -16.86 -7.90 -12.52
N THR A 126 -18.19 -7.98 -12.46
CA THR A 126 -19.03 -6.78 -12.23
C THR A 126 -19.78 -6.77 -10.90
N ALA A 127 -20.30 -7.92 -10.46
CA ALA A 127 -21.10 -8.03 -9.23
C ALA A 127 -20.34 -8.72 -8.09
N LEU A 128 -19.36 -8.03 -7.49
CA LEU A 128 -18.61 -8.51 -6.31
C LEU A 128 -19.29 -8.15 -4.98
N ASN A 129 -20.52 -7.65 -5.05
CA ASN A 129 -21.34 -7.20 -3.92
C ASN A 129 -22.36 -8.25 -3.45
N THR A 130 -22.25 -9.51 -3.88
CA THR A 130 -23.15 -10.58 -3.45
C THR A 130 -22.77 -11.14 -2.08
N ASP A 131 -23.72 -11.81 -1.41
CA ASP A 131 -23.44 -12.51 -0.14
C ASP A 131 -22.41 -13.63 -0.31
N GLU A 132 -22.34 -14.25 -1.49
CA GLU A 132 -21.32 -15.25 -1.81
C GLU A 132 -19.92 -14.64 -1.83
N TRP A 133 -19.72 -13.54 -2.55
CA TRP A 133 -18.42 -12.84 -2.59
C TRP A 133 -18.02 -12.28 -1.22
N ARG A 134 -19.00 -11.84 -0.42
CA ARG A 134 -18.76 -11.43 0.96
C ARG A 134 -18.27 -12.59 1.81
N ALA A 135 -18.96 -13.73 1.79
CA ALA A 135 -18.58 -14.92 2.56
C ALA A 135 -17.20 -15.44 2.15
N ASP A 136 -16.91 -15.42 0.84
CA ASP A 136 -15.60 -15.81 0.33
C ASP A 136 -14.48 -14.87 0.78
N ARG A 137 -14.73 -13.55 0.79
CA ARG A 137 -13.80 -12.56 1.32
C ARG A 137 -13.54 -12.77 2.80
N GLU A 138 -14.59 -12.99 3.60
CA GLU A 138 -14.49 -13.28 5.03
C GLU A 138 -13.71 -14.57 5.28
N ALA A 139 -13.91 -15.62 4.48
CA ALA A 139 -13.17 -16.87 4.58
C ALA A 139 -11.68 -16.71 4.23
N VAL A 140 -11.35 -15.85 3.25
CA VAL A 140 -9.95 -15.53 2.92
C VAL A 140 -9.31 -14.71 4.03
N ASP A 141 -9.96 -13.66 4.55
CA ASP A 141 -9.49 -12.85 5.67
C ASP A 141 -9.30 -13.69 6.96
N ALA A 142 -10.19 -14.64 7.22
CA ALA A 142 -10.10 -15.58 8.34
C ALA A 142 -9.08 -16.71 8.13
N ARG A 143 -8.47 -16.82 6.95
CA ARG A 143 -7.52 -17.87 6.53
C ARG A 143 -8.14 -19.28 6.53
N GLU A 144 -9.46 -19.34 6.34
CA GLU A 144 -10.22 -20.58 6.15
C GLU A 144 -10.14 -21.05 4.68
N MET A 145 -9.90 -20.13 3.75
CA MET A 145 -9.67 -20.39 2.32
C MET A 145 -8.43 -19.63 1.86
N SER A 146 -7.54 -20.27 1.10
CA SER A 146 -6.42 -19.56 0.49
C SER A 146 -6.89 -18.71 -0.70
N PHE A 147 -6.18 -17.63 -1.03
CA PHE A 147 -6.51 -16.84 -2.22
C PHE A 147 -6.37 -17.65 -3.52
N ALA A 148 -5.42 -18.59 -3.57
CA ALA A 148 -5.30 -19.51 -4.70
C ALA A 148 -6.56 -20.39 -4.86
N ASP A 149 -7.14 -20.87 -3.76
CA ASP A 149 -8.38 -21.67 -3.79
C ASP A 149 -9.60 -20.84 -4.15
N LEU A 150 -9.66 -19.57 -3.72
CA LEU A 150 -10.67 -18.61 -4.19
C LEU A 150 -10.63 -18.49 -5.73
N LEU A 151 -9.44 -18.27 -6.29
CA LEU A 151 -9.26 -18.14 -7.75
C LEU A 151 -9.71 -19.43 -8.47
N ARG A 152 -9.35 -20.61 -7.94
CA ARG A 152 -9.79 -21.90 -8.48
C ARG A 152 -11.31 -22.08 -8.41
N LYS A 153 -11.92 -21.80 -7.25
CA LYS A 153 -13.36 -21.93 -7.01
C LYS A 153 -14.17 -21.18 -8.07
N HIS A 154 -13.72 -19.97 -8.42
CA HIS A 154 -14.40 -19.08 -9.35
C HIS A 154 -13.85 -19.12 -10.79
N GLY A 155 -12.86 -19.97 -11.08
CA GLY A 155 -12.23 -20.06 -12.41
C GLY A 155 -11.61 -18.74 -12.87
N LEU A 156 -10.93 -18.03 -11.95
CA LEU A 156 -10.35 -16.72 -12.19
C LEU A 156 -8.89 -16.78 -12.61
N VAL A 157 -8.49 -15.79 -13.42
CA VAL A 157 -7.11 -15.55 -13.83
C VAL A 157 -6.56 -14.35 -13.07
N LEU A 158 -5.47 -14.54 -12.33
CA LEU A 158 -4.77 -13.46 -11.62
C LEU A 158 -4.11 -12.50 -12.62
N ARG A 159 -4.43 -11.21 -12.56
CA ARG A 159 -3.93 -10.17 -13.47
C ARG A 159 -2.74 -9.41 -12.87
N THR A 160 -1.57 -10.04 -12.84
CA THR A 160 -0.37 -9.37 -12.32
C THR A 160 0.11 -8.24 -13.20
N ASP A 161 -0.25 -8.24 -14.49
CA ASP A 161 0.01 -7.14 -15.41
C ASP A 161 -0.73 -5.83 -15.06
N TRP A 162 -1.68 -5.86 -14.13
CA TRP A 162 -2.33 -4.65 -13.61
C TRP A 162 -1.53 -3.94 -12.54
N LEU A 163 -0.52 -4.61 -11.96
CA LEU A 163 0.32 -4.04 -10.91
C LEU A 163 1.52 -3.31 -11.53
N THR A 164 1.76 -2.09 -11.08
CA THR A 164 2.94 -1.29 -11.46
C THR A 164 3.78 -1.03 -10.21
N PRO A 165 5.03 -1.54 -10.12
CA PRO A 165 5.91 -1.25 -8.99
C PRO A 165 6.12 0.27 -8.80
N TRP A 166 6.02 0.75 -7.57
CA TRP A 166 6.05 2.19 -7.27
C TRP A 166 7.21 2.60 -6.37
N SER A 167 7.28 1.99 -5.19
CA SER A 167 8.34 2.23 -4.21
C SER A 167 8.48 1.03 -3.28
N VAL A 168 9.60 0.94 -2.58
CA VAL A 168 9.82 -0.05 -1.54
C VAL A 168 10.17 0.68 -0.26
N TRP A 169 9.54 0.33 0.86
CA TRP A 169 9.82 0.95 2.15
C TRP A 169 10.22 -0.09 3.18
N VAL A 170 11.30 0.18 3.91
CA VAL A 170 11.72 -0.64 5.04
C VAL A 170 11.45 0.12 6.32
N THR A 171 10.72 -0.48 7.25
CA THR A 171 10.44 0.14 8.54
C THR A 171 11.76 0.38 9.30
N PRO A 172 11.98 1.57 9.90
CA PRO A 172 13.20 1.90 10.64
C PRO A 172 13.51 0.91 11.76
N GLU A 173 14.80 0.80 12.11
CA GLU A 173 15.28 -0.10 13.18
C GLU A 173 14.77 0.26 14.57
N VAL A 174 14.34 1.51 14.77
CA VAL A 174 13.79 1.99 16.05
C VAL A 174 12.33 1.56 16.29
N GLU A 175 11.69 0.95 15.29
CA GLU A 175 10.35 0.41 15.38
C GLU A 175 10.39 -1.09 15.72
N PRO A 176 9.60 -1.54 16.71
CA PRO A 176 9.63 -2.93 17.17
C PRO A 176 9.02 -3.91 16.16
N ARG A 177 8.15 -3.43 15.25
CA ARG A 177 7.54 -4.25 14.20
C ARG A 177 7.99 -3.72 12.86
N ARG A 178 8.80 -4.53 12.17
CA ARG A 178 9.42 -4.11 10.91
C ARG A 178 8.83 -4.85 9.71
N PHE A 179 8.69 -4.11 8.63
CA PHE A 179 8.20 -4.57 7.34
C PHE A 179 9.12 -4.10 6.23
N HIS A 180 9.27 -4.94 5.22
CA HIS A 180 9.84 -4.62 3.91
C HIS A 180 8.66 -4.63 2.95
N THR A 181 8.20 -3.45 2.55
CA THR A 181 6.91 -3.28 1.88
C THR A 181 7.12 -2.82 0.45
N TRP A 182 6.65 -3.63 -0.51
CA TRP A 182 6.56 -3.25 -1.91
C TRP A 182 5.22 -2.58 -2.16
N PHE A 183 5.26 -1.35 -2.64
CA PHE A 183 4.09 -0.59 -3.04
C PHE A 183 3.89 -0.73 -4.55
N PHE A 184 2.67 -1.04 -4.95
CA PHE A 184 2.23 -1.14 -6.33
C PHE A 184 1.12 -0.14 -6.59
N LEU A 185 1.09 0.45 -7.78
CA LEU A 185 -0.09 1.12 -8.30
C LEU A 185 -0.93 0.13 -9.11
N ALA A 186 -2.24 0.29 -9.07
CA ALA A 186 -3.15 -0.39 -9.98
C ALA A 186 -4.32 0.54 -10.33
N ALA A 187 -4.78 0.49 -11.58
CA ALA A 187 -6.07 1.09 -11.90
C ALA A 187 -7.17 0.29 -11.19
N CYS A 188 -8.13 1.00 -10.60
CA CYS A 188 -9.34 0.39 -10.06
C CYS A 188 -10.02 -0.43 -11.17
N PRO A 189 -10.26 -1.73 -10.97
CA PRO A 189 -10.95 -2.54 -11.97
C PRO A 189 -12.32 -1.95 -12.31
N VAL A 190 -12.57 -1.74 -13.60
CA VAL A 190 -13.83 -1.17 -14.08
C VAL A 190 -14.96 -2.17 -13.85
N GLY A 191 -16.14 -1.67 -13.51
CA GLY A 191 -17.35 -2.47 -13.38
C GLY A 191 -17.49 -3.24 -12.07
N GLN A 192 -16.42 -3.40 -11.27
CA GLN A 192 -16.50 -4.06 -9.97
C GLN A 192 -17.29 -3.21 -8.97
N GLU A 193 -18.54 -3.60 -8.73
CA GLU A 193 -19.32 -3.11 -7.60
C GLU A 193 -18.90 -3.87 -6.34
N VAL A 194 -18.14 -3.20 -5.49
CA VAL A 194 -17.73 -3.73 -4.18
C VAL A 194 -18.65 -3.16 -3.10
N LEU A 195 -19.11 -4.01 -2.18
CA LEU A 195 -19.82 -3.52 -1.00
C LEU A 195 -18.86 -2.71 -0.15
N GLY A 196 -19.28 -1.49 0.22
CA GLY A 196 -18.58 -0.64 1.17
C GLY A 196 -18.11 -1.47 2.35
N VAL A 197 -16.80 -1.46 2.58
CA VAL A 197 -16.15 -2.21 3.66
C VAL A 197 -16.49 -1.49 4.96
N SER A 198 -17.64 -1.88 5.52
CA SER A 198 -18.29 -1.35 6.73
C SER A 198 -18.89 0.06 6.60
N ALA A 199 -20.14 0.21 7.05
CA ALA A 199 -20.89 1.48 7.02
C ALA A 199 -20.47 2.49 8.11
N GLU A 200 -19.33 2.29 8.79
CA GLU A 200 -18.95 3.02 10.01
C GLU A 200 -17.57 3.72 9.94
N SER A 201 -16.90 3.68 8.80
CA SER A 201 -15.59 4.29 8.56
C SER A 201 -15.73 5.74 8.07
N THR A 202 -15.14 6.69 8.81
CA THR A 202 -15.24 8.14 8.52
C THR A 202 -14.25 8.64 7.46
N VAL A 203 -13.38 7.79 6.91
CA VAL A 203 -12.52 8.07 5.74
C VAL A 203 -12.31 6.76 4.97
N ASP A 204 -13.40 6.25 4.42
CA ASP A 204 -13.31 5.31 3.30
C ASP A 204 -13.61 6.07 2.02
N GLY A 205 -12.71 5.96 1.06
CA GLY A 205 -12.98 6.44 -0.28
C GLY A 205 -11.80 7.07 -0.98
N TRP A 206 -12.17 7.71 -2.07
CA TRP A 206 -11.26 8.24 -3.05
C TRP A 206 -10.87 9.66 -2.68
N ILE A 207 -9.56 9.94 -2.69
CA ILE A 207 -9.02 11.26 -2.38
C ILE A 207 -8.02 11.69 -3.45
N THR A 208 -8.10 12.95 -3.86
CA THR A 208 -7.11 13.55 -4.75
C THR A 208 -5.78 13.75 -4.01
N PRO A 209 -4.63 13.67 -4.70
CA PRO A 209 -3.33 14.05 -4.15
C PRO A 209 -3.32 15.43 -3.47
N GLU A 210 -3.95 16.41 -4.10
CA GLU A 210 -4.05 17.78 -3.58
C GLU A 210 -4.80 17.83 -2.24
N ASP A 211 -5.95 17.17 -2.13
CA ASP A 211 -6.72 17.17 -0.89
C ASP A 211 -6.04 16.36 0.21
N ALA A 212 -5.38 15.24 -0.14
CA ALA A 212 -4.62 14.44 0.81
C ALA A 212 -3.48 15.26 1.44
N VAL A 213 -2.74 15.99 0.61
CA VAL A 213 -1.68 16.91 1.05
C VAL A 213 -2.24 18.04 1.93
N ARG A 214 -3.31 18.71 1.48
CA ARG A 214 -3.94 19.82 2.22
C ARG A 214 -4.46 19.37 3.59
N LYS A 215 -5.22 18.28 3.62
CA LYS A 215 -5.78 17.72 4.87
C LYS A 215 -4.68 17.21 5.81
N SER A 216 -3.59 16.67 5.25
CA SER A 216 -2.44 16.25 6.07
C SER A 216 -1.74 17.43 6.72
N ALA A 217 -1.49 18.50 5.96
CA ALA A 217 -0.91 19.74 6.49
C ALA A 217 -1.81 20.42 7.54
N ALA A 218 -3.13 20.33 7.39
CA ALA A 218 -4.12 20.82 8.35
C ALA A 218 -4.28 19.90 9.59
N GLY A 219 -3.65 18.73 9.61
CA GLY A 219 -3.77 17.74 10.70
C GLY A 219 -5.07 16.92 10.67
N GLU A 220 -5.92 17.12 9.66
CA GLU A 220 -7.21 16.42 9.45
C GLU A 220 -7.01 14.99 8.93
N LEU A 221 -5.88 14.72 8.25
CA LEU A 221 -5.52 13.41 7.70
C LEU A 221 -4.12 13.00 8.13
N GLN A 222 -4.03 12.04 9.06
CA GLN A 222 -2.76 11.57 9.61
C GLN A 222 -2.09 10.54 8.68
N LEU A 223 -1.34 11.03 7.70
CA LEU A 223 -0.60 10.21 6.73
C LEU A 223 0.82 9.89 7.24
N MET A 224 1.20 8.62 7.14
CA MET A 224 2.58 8.17 7.35
C MET A 224 3.45 8.55 6.15
N PRO A 225 4.79 8.62 6.30
CA PRO A 225 5.69 9.03 5.23
C PRO A 225 5.50 8.29 3.90
N PRO A 226 5.30 6.94 3.84
CA PRO A 226 5.04 6.27 2.57
C PRO A 226 3.80 6.78 1.85
N GLN A 227 2.73 7.09 2.61
CA GLN A 227 1.47 7.55 2.05
C GLN A 227 1.59 9.00 1.57
N LEU A 228 2.15 9.87 2.41
CA LEU A 228 2.32 11.27 2.07
C LEU A 228 3.25 11.44 0.86
N CYS A 229 4.37 10.70 0.81
CA CYS A 229 5.26 10.70 -0.33
C CYS A 229 4.54 10.20 -1.59
N THR A 230 3.72 9.15 -1.49
CA THR A 230 2.94 8.66 -2.64
C THR A 230 2.00 9.75 -3.16
N PHE A 231 1.25 10.45 -2.30
CA PHE A 231 0.38 11.54 -2.77
C PHE A 231 1.16 12.70 -3.37
N VAL A 232 2.28 13.08 -2.77
CA VAL A 232 3.17 14.11 -3.32
C VAL A 232 3.70 13.71 -4.70
N GLU A 233 4.01 12.43 -4.92
CA GLU A 233 4.47 11.92 -6.23
C GLU A 233 3.34 11.81 -7.25
N LEU A 234 2.10 11.56 -6.81
CA LEU A 234 0.91 11.54 -7.67
C LEU A 234 0.42 12.96 -8.03
N TYR A 235 0.85 13.99 -7.31
CA TYR A 235 0.39 15.36 -7.49
C TYR A 235 0.79 15.90 -8.88
N GLY A 236 -0.18 16.50 -9.58
CA GLY A 236 0.04 17.15 -10.87
C GLY A 236 -0.11 16.25 -12.10
N HIS A 237 -0.28 14.93 -11.93
CA HIS A 237 -0.61 14.03 -13.04
C HIS A 237 -2.04 14.26 -13.54
N ALA A 238 -2.25 14.13 -14.85
CA ALA A 238 -3.54 14.40 -15.49
C ALA A 238 -4.53 13.23 -15.38
N GLY A 239 -4.05 12.00 -15.18
CA GLY A 239 -4.90 10.82 -15.03
C GLY A 239 -4.13 9.52 -14.80
N VAL A 240 -4.87 8.46 -14.48
CA VAL A 240 -4.32 7.15 -14.08
C VAL A 240 -3.44 6.55 -15.17
N ARG A 241 -3.86 6.66 -16.43
CA ARG A 241 -3.09 6.12 -17.56
C ARG A 241 -1.69 6.73 -17.64
N GLU A 242 -1.56 8.02 -17.39
CA GLU A 242 -0.27 8.71 -17.42
C GLU A 242 0.64 8.17 -16.32
N VAL A 243 0.10 8.06 -15.10
CA VAL A 243 0.84 7.54 -13.93
C VAL A 243 1.33 6.12 -14.18
N LEU A 244 0.46 5.22 -14.65
CA LEU A 244 0.79 3.80 -14.86
C LEU A 244 1.72 3.56 -16.06
N ALA A 245 1.73 4.45 -17.05
CA ALA A 245 2.65 4.36 -18.18
C ALA A 245 4.08 4.82 -17.85
N GLY A 246 4.28 5.50 -16.71
CA GLY A 246 5.57 5.98 -16.28
C GLY A 246 6.53 4.83 -15.98
N ASN A 247 7.59 4.69 -16.78
CA ASN A 247 8.70 3.82 -16.40
C ASN A 247 9.49 4.51 -15.28
N ARG A 248 9.47 3.94 -14.08
CA ARG A 248 10.05 4.51 -12.88
C ARG A 248 11.13 3.59 -12.30
N ASP A 249 12.27 4.18 -11.95
CA ASP A 249 13.23 3.53 -11.06
C ASP A 249 12.61 3.42 -9.66
N VAL A 250 12.26 2.19 -9.27
CA VAL A 250 11.67 1.90 -7.97
C VAL A 250 12.70 2.20 -6.88
N LEU A 251 12.36 3.16 -6.01
CA LEU A 251 13.22 3.57 -4.91
C LEU A 251 12.96 2.69 -3.68
N GLU A 252 14.00 2.06 -3.16
CA GLU A 252 13.99 1.52 -1.81
C GLU A 252 14.32 2.62 -0.79
N VAL A 253 13.39 2.87 0.13
CA VAL A 253 13.46 3.88 1.17
C VAL A 253 13.71 3.19 2.51
N ARG A 254 14.83 3.51 3.13
CA ARG A 254 15.21 3.03 4.47
C ARG A 254 15.38 4.22 5.41
N PRO A 255 14.30 4.72 6.05
CA PRO A 255 14.43 5.83 6.96
C PRO A 255 15.24 5.43 8.20
N PHE A 256 16.07 6.36 8.67
CA PHE A 256 16.90 6.17 9.87
C PHE A 256 16.81 7.41 10.76
N VAL A 257 17.07 7.23 12.05
CA VAL A 257 16.99 8.34 13.00
C VAL A 257 18.24 9.23 12.88
N VAL A 258 18.01 10.53 12.73
CA VAL A 258 19.02 11.57 12.90
C VAL A 258 18.69 12.35 14.16
N GLU A 259 19.69 12.53 15.02
CA GLU A 259 19.59 13.33 16.23
C GLU A 259 20.12 14.74 15.98
N ASN A 260 19.36 15.72 16.44
CA ASN A 260 19.69 17.13 16.40
C ASN A 260 20.50 17.53 17.65
N SER A 261 21.20 18.66 17.58
CA SER A 261 22.04 19.15 18.69
C SER A 261 21.29 19.47 19.99
N ASP A 262 19.97 19.70 19.91
CA ASP A 262 19.10 19.96 21.06
C ASP A 262 18.51 18.66 21.67
N GLY A 263 18.94 17.49 21.17
CA GLY A 263 18.47 16.18 21.59
C GLY A 263 17.16 15.73 20.94
N SER A 264 16.49 16.59 20.17
CA SER A 264 15.38 16.17 19.29
C SER A 264 15.90 15.32 18.14
N GLY A 265 15.02 14.77 17.31
CA GLY A 265 15.45 14.10 16.10
C GLY A 265 14.32 13.84 15.12
N HIS A 266 14.66 13.23 14.00
CA HIS A 266 13.70 12.90 12.96
C HIS A 266 14.09 11.63 12.21
N LEU A 267 13.13 11.04 11.50
CA LEU A 267 13.41 10.03 10.49
C LEU A 267 13.87 10.71 9.21
N GLU A 268 15.13 10.49 8.85
CA GLU A 268 15.70 10.99 7.61
C GLU A 268 15.14 10.20 6.42
N LEU A 269 14.88 10.90 5.32
CA LEU A 269 14.32 10.33 4.09
C LEU A 269 15.24 10.69 2.91
N PRO A 270 15.15 9.97 1.77
CA PRO A 270 15.85 10.37 0.56
C PRO A 270 15.56 11.82 0.18
N GLU A 271 16.61 12.60 -0.08
CA GLU A 271 16.51 14.04 -0.32
C GLU A 271 15.51 14.40 -1.43
N LYS A 272 15.41 13.58 -2.48
CA LYS A 272 14.45 13.78 -3.57
C LYS A 272 13.00 13.80 -3.09
N LEU A 273 12.63 12.98 -2.10
CA LEU A 273 11.28 12.95 -1.54
C LEU A 273 11.01 14.19 -0.67
N ILE A 274 12.02 14.62 0.10
CA ILE A 274 11.92 15.82 0.94
C ILE A 274 11.73 17.06 0.07
N ARG A 275 12.55 17.22 -0.98
CA ARG A 275 12.44 18.34 -1.92
C ARG A 275 11.10 18.35 -2.64
N LEU A 276 10.65 17.19 -3.15
CA LEU A 276 9.37 17.08 -3.85
C LEU A 276 8.19 17.43 -2.92
N ALA A 277 8.20 16.92 -1.68
CA ALA A 277 7.16 17.26 -0.70
C ALA A 277 7.19 18.75 -0.37
N ASP A 278 8.36 19.36 -0.24
CA ASP A 278 8.47 20.79 0.00
C ASP A 278 7.91 21.63 -1.16
N GLU A 279 8.23 21.27 -2.41
CA GLU A 279 7.71 21.88 -3.63
C GLU A 279 6.18 21.77 -3.74
N VAL A 280 5.64 20.56 -3.61
CA VAL A 280 4.18 20.32 -3.66
C VAL A 280 3.49 21.05 -2.51
N GLY A 281 4.08 21.03 -1.31
CA GLY A 281 3.55 21.76 -0.17
C GLY A 281 3.43 23.27 -0.43
N ARG A 282 4.40 23.90 -1.11
CA ARG A 282 4.32 25.31 -1.51
C ARG A 282 3.28 25.58 -2.60
N ALA A 283 2.98 24.59 -3.44
CA ALA A 283 2.00 24.73 -4.50
C ALA A 283 0.55 24.57 -3.99
N VAL A 284 0.36 23.75 -2.96
CA VAL A 284 -0.98 23.37 -2.45
C VAL A 284 -1.44 24.23 -1.26
N LEU A 285 -0.52 24.72 -0.44
CA LEU A 285 -0.77 25.44 0.82
C LEU A 285 -0.53 26.94 0.68
#